data_AF-A0A3S1ELR0-F1
#
_entry.id   AF-A0A3S1ELR0-F1
#
_cell.length_a   1.000
_cell.length_b   1.000
_cell.length_c   1.000
_cell.angle_alpha   90.00
_cell.angle_beta   90.00
_cell.angle_gamma   90.00
#
_symmetry.space_group_name_H-M   'P 1'
#
loop_
_entity.id
_entity.type
_entity.pdbx_description
1 polymer ?
#
loop_
_entity_poly.entity_id
_entity_poly.type
_entity_poly.pdbx_seq_one_letter_code
_entity_poly.pdbx_strand_id
1 'polypeptide(L)'
;YEGARMPQLAQMIHKFWNTTQQYRRAFAASVGKAGMAAVHHEHRLILEALKRRDGEQAGLILYGHIRRTRLQLEQHTEMFA
;
A
#
# COMPACT_ATOMS: atom_id res chain seq x y z
N TYR A 1 -10.33 -5.61 5.60
CA TYR A 1 -9.82 -6.83 6.26
C TYR A 1 -10.77 -7.35 7.35
N GLU A 2 -11.65 -6.53 7.95
CA GLU A 2 -12.71 -7.00 8.88
C GLU A 2 -13.54 -8.19 8.35
N GLY A 3 -13.93 -8.15 7.08
CA GLY A 3 -14.71 -9.21 6.44
C GLY A 3 -14.01 -10.58 6.34
N ALA A 4 -12.69 -10.65 6.54
CA ALA A 4 -11.93 -11.90 6.49
C ALA A 4 -12.05 -12.74 7.77
N ARG A 5 -12.59 -12.19 8.87
CA ARG A 5 -12.75 -12.86 10.17
C ARG A 5 -11.46 -13.48 10.72
N MET A 6 -10.32 -12.82 10.46
CA MET A 6 -8.99 -13.23 10.94
C MET A 6 -8.47 -12.22 11.97
N PRO A 7 -8.82 -12.36 13.26
CA PRO A 7 -8.60 -11.32 14.27
C PRO A 7 -7.11 -11.00 14.50
N GLN A 8 -6.25 -12.02 14.50
CA GLN A 8 -4.80 -11.84 14.65
C GLN A 8 -4.21 -11.04 13.47
N LEU A 9 -4.61 -11.38 12.25
CA LEU A 9 -4.18 -10.67 11.05
C LEU A 9 -4.68 -9.23 11.04
N ALA A 10 -5.93 -8.99 11.42
CA ALA A 10 -6.48 -7.64 11.53
C ALA A 10 -5.68 -6.79 12.52
N GLN A 11 -5.35 -7.33 13.70
CA GLN A 11 -4.52 -6.63 14.68
C GLN A 11 -3.13 -6.29 14.13
N MET A 12 -2.48 -7.22 13.43
CA MET A 12 -1.19 -6.97 12.78
C MET A 12 -1.29 -5.86 11.74
N ILE A 13 -2.32 -5.90 10.87
CA ILE A 13 -2.56 -4.87 9.85
C ILE A 13 -2.75 -3.50 10.51
N HIS A 14 -3.58 -3.41 11.56
CA HIS A 14 -3.78 -2.16 12.29
C HIS A 14 -2.50 -1.62 12.91
N LYS A 15 -1.71 -2.48 13.56
CA LYS A 15 -0.42 -2.10 14.14
C LYS A 15 0.51 -1.55 13.06
N PHE A 16 0.73 -2.31 11.98
CA PHE A 16 1.61 -1.87 10.89
C PHE A 16 1.11 -0.62 10.20
N TRP A 17 -0.20 -0.49 10.00
CA TRP A 17 -0.79 0.70 9.41
C TRP A 17 -0.50 1.94 10.26
N ASN A 18 -0.66 1.83 11.57
CA ASN A 18 -0.41 2.95 12.49
C ASN A 18 1.09 3.27 12.58
N THR A 19 1.95 2.27 12.77
CA THR A 19 3.39 2.49 12.94
C THR A 19 4.12 2.95 11.67
N THR A 20 3.48 2.84 10.50
CA THR A 20 4.05 3.30 9.22
C THR A 20 3.40 4.58 8.68
N GLN A 21 2.53 5.26 9.44
CA GLN A 21 1.81 6.44 8.98
C GLN A 21 2.74 7.57 8.54
N GLN A 22 3.82 7.83 9.28
CA GLN A 22 4.81 8.86 8.93
C GLN A 22 5.47 8.60 7.58
N TYR A 23 5.81 7.34 7.26
CA TYR A 23 6.40 6.98 5.97
C TYR A 23 5.40 7.17 4.82
N ARG A 24 4.11 6.85 5.02
CA ARG A 24 3.08 7.13 4.00
C ARG A 24 2.92 8.62 3.74
N ARG A 25 2.98 9.47 4.77
CA ARG A 25 2.95 10.93 4.62
C ARG A 25 4.17 11.44 3.85
N ALA A 26 5.36 10.96 4.22
CA ALA A 26 6.60 11.37 3.60
C ALA A 26 6.68 10.93 2.12
N PHE A 27 6.24 9.71 1.81
CA PHE A 27 6.06 9.22 0.44
C PHE A 27 5.09 10.14 -0.35
N ALA A 28 3.91 10.42 0.20
CA ALA A 28 2.93 11.26 -0.51
C ALA A 28 3.47 12.67 -0.80
N ALA A 29 4.33 13.21 0.07
CA ALA A 29 5.01 14.48 -0.14
C ALA A 29 6.13 14.39 -1.21
N SER A 30 6.85 13.27 -1.32
CA SER A 30 8.00 13.15 -2.22
C SER A 30 7.65 12.78 -3.66
N VAL A 31 6.59 11.99 -3.88
CA VAL A 31 6.31 11.42 -5.22
C VAL A 31 5.59 12.35 -6.20
N GLY A 32 5.08 13.49 -5.70
CA GLY A 32 4.36 14.49 -6.50
C GLY A 32 3.10 13.96 -7.19
N LYS A 33 2.55 14.76 -8.11
CA LYS A 33 1.25 14.46 -8.77
C LYS A 33 1.26 13.18 -9.60
N ALA A 34 2.33 12.96 -10.38
CA ALA A 34 2.43 11.78 -11.26
C ALA A 34 2.54 10.48 -10.44
N GLY A 35 3.35 10.47 -9.37
CA GLY A 35 3.46 9.32 -8.49
C GLY A 35 2.14 9.02 -7.76
N MET A 36 1.42 10.05 -7.32
CA MET A 36 0.08 9.89 -6.73
C MET A 36 -0.97 9.39 -7.72
N ALA A 37 -0.89 9.79 -9.00
CA ALA A 37 -1.75 9.22 -10.04
C ALA A 37 -1.50 7.71 -10.21
N ALA A 38 -0.23 7.28 -10.23
CA ALA A 38 0.12 5.86 -10.29
C ALA A 38 -0.45 5.06 -9.10
N VAL A 39 -0.34 5.59 -7.87
CA VAL A 39 -0.95 4.97 -6.67
C VAL A 39 -2.46 4.83 -6.82
N HIS A 40 -3.13 5.88 -7.30
CA HIS A 40 -4.58 5.85 -7.51
C HIS A 40 -4.99 4.78 -8.53
N HIS A 41 -4.25 4.66 -9.63
CA HIS A 41 -4.50 3.62 -10.63
C HIS A 41 -4.27 2.21 -10.09
N GLU A 42 -3.21 1.98 -9.32
CA GLU A 42 -2.96 0.70 -8.66
C GLU A 42 -4.11 0.33 -7.70
N HIS A 43 -4.57 1.28 -6.88
CA HIS A 43 -5.71 1.05 -5.99
C HIS A 43 -6.98 0.71 -6.75
N ARG A 44 -7.26 1.38 -7.89
CA ARG A 44 -8.39 1.03 -8.75
C ARG A 44 -8.26 -0.40 -9.28
N LEU A 45 -7.07 -0.81 -9.74
CA LEU A 45 -6.87 -2.18 -10.23
C LEU A 45 -7.08 -3.23 -9.14
N ILE A 46 -6.64 -2.97 -7.90
CA ILE A 46 -6.90 -3.85 -6.75
C ILE A 46 -8.42 -3.97 -6.52
N LEU A 47 -9.14 -2.85 -6.50
CA LEU A 47 -10.59 -2.85 -6.29
C LEU A 47 -11.34 -3.59 -7.42
N GLU A 48 -10.92 -3.43 -8.66
CA GLU A 48 -11.53 -4.12 -9.80
C GLU A 48 -11.30 -5.64 -9.74
N ALA A 49 -10.10 -6.09 -9.36
CA ALA A 49 -9.83 -7.51 -9.14
C ALA A 49 -10.71 -8.09 -8.00
N LEU A 50 -10.83 -7.36 -6.89
CA LEU A 50 -11.71 -7.75 -5.77
C LEU A 50 -13.18 -7.84 -6.17
N LYS A 51 -13.69 -6.89 -6.97
CA LYS A 51 -15.08 -6.92 -7.50
C LYS A 51 -15.35 -8.16 -8.34
N ARG A 52 -14.35 -8.61 -9.12
CA ARG A 52 -14.40 -9.85 -9.92
C ARG A 52 -14.18 -11.12 -9.08
N ARG A 53 -13.95 -10.97 -7.77
CA ARG A 53 -13.57 -12.05 -6.84
C ARG A 53 -12.25 -12.74 -7.22
N ASP A 54 -11.39 -12.04 -7.94
CA ASP A 54 -10.04 -12.50 -8.29
C ASP A 54 -9.05 -12.08 -7.19
N GLY A 55 -8.95 -12.93 -6.17
CA GLY A 55 -8.05 -12.71 -5.04
C GLY A 55 -6.57 -12.80 -5.41
N GLU A 56 -6.22 -13.62 -6.39
CA GLU A 56 -4.84 -13.80 -6.83
C GLU A 56 -4.33 -12.54 -7.54
N GLN A 57 -5.11 -12.01 -8.50
CA GLN A 57 -4.76 -10.77 -9.19
C GLN A 57 -4.70 -9.59 -8.21
N ALA A 58 -5.67 -9.48 -7.30
CA ALA A 58 -5.65 -8.45 -6.26
C ALA A 58 -4.37 -8.52 -5.40
N GLY A 59 -3.96 -9.74 -5.02
CA GLY A 59 -2.73 -9.99 -4.27
C GLY A 59 -1.46 -9.60 -5.02
N LEU A 60 -1.35 -9.95 -6.31
CA LEU A 60 -0.20 -9.61 -7.15
C LEU A 60 -0.05 -8.10 -7.32
N ILE A 61 -1.14 -7.38 -7.57
CA ILE A 61 -1.11 -5.91 -7.70
C ILE A 61 -0.72 -5.27 -6.37
N LEU A 62 -1.29 -5.73 -5.25
CA LEU A 62 -0.95 -5.23 -3.92
C LEU A 62 0.53 -5.44 -3.59
N TYR A 63 1.08 -6.61 -3.88
CA TYR A 63 2.49 -6.90 -3.69
C TYR A 63 3.38 -5.95 -4.52
N GLY A 64 3.03 -5.74 -5.79
CA GLY A 64 3.71 -4.79 -6.67
C GLY A 64 3.68 -3.36 -6.12
N HIS A 65 2.51 -2.90 -5.64
CA HIS A 65 2.33 -1.60 -5.01
C HIS A 65 3.24 -1.42 -3.78
N ILE A 66 3.23 -2.39 -2.86
CA ILE A 66 4.09 -2.35 -1.66
C ILE A 66 5.57 -2.31 -2.05
N ARG A 67 5.99 -3.12 -3.04
CA ARG A 67 7.38 -3.13 -3.51
C ARG A 67 7.78 -1.80 -4.13
N ARG A 68 6.95 -1.23 -5.01
CA ARG A 68 7.23 0.05 -5.70
C ARG A 68 7.35 1.20 -4.72
N THR A 69 6.39 1.31 -3.81
CA THR A 69 6.37 2.36 -2.77
C THR A 69 7.55 2.26 -1.82
N ARG A 70 7.94 1.04 -1.40
CA ARG A 70 9.16 0.80 -0.62
C ARG A 70 10.42 1.25 -1.36
N LEU A 71 10.61 0.83 -2.62
CA LEU A 71 11.78 1.21 -3.41
C LEU A 71 11.89 2.73 -3.61
N GLN A 72 10.76 3.41 -3.74
CA GLN A 72 10.73 4.86 -3.85
C GLN A 72 11.06 5.55 -2.53
N LEU A 73 10.60 5.02 -1.40
CA LEU A 73 11.02 5.49 -0.07
C LEU A 73 12.51 5.26 0.18
N GLU A 74 13.08 4.15 -0.28
CA GLU A 74 14.51 3.84 -0.14
C GLU A 74 15.43 4.85 -0.87
N GLN A 75 14.90 5.60 -1.85
CA GLN A 75 15.63 6.70 -2.50
C GLN A 75 15.75 7.94 -1.60
N HIS A 76 15.01 7.98 -0.49
CA HIS A 76 14.92 9.08 0.45
C HIS A 76 15.43 8.64 1.83
N THR A 77 16.71 8.27 1.90
CA THR A 77 17.32 7.74 3.13
C THR A 77 17.28 8.72 4.30
N GLU A 78 17.18 10.02 4.03
CA GLU A 78 16.97 11.08 5.02
C GLU A 78 15.68 10.91 5.83
N MET A 79 14.71 10.14 5.34
CA MET A 79 13.44 9.88 6.04
C MET A 79 13.55 8.77 7.10
N PHE A 80 14.69 8.07 7.19
CA PHE A 80 14.93 6.97 8.13
C PHE A 80 15.99 7.27 9.20
N ALA A 81 16.60 8.46 9.18
CA ALA A 81 17.55 8.93 10.19
C ALA A 81 16.84 9.56 11.39
#